data_AF-A0A2S5YA58-F1
#
_entry.id   AF-A0A2S5YA58-F1
#
_cell.length_a   1.000
_cell.length_b   1.000
_cell.length_c   1.000
_cell.angle_alpha   90.00
_cell.angle_beta   90.00
_cell.angle_gamma   90.00
#
_symmetry.space_group_name_H-M   'P 1'
#
loop_
_entity.id
_entity.type
_entity.pdbx_description
1 polymer ?
#
loop_
_entity_poly.entity_id
_entity_poly.type
_entity_poly.pdbx_seq_one_letter_code
_entity_poly.pdbx_strand_id
1 'polypeptide(L)' 'MGTPIRAASGGTVKESSYHGTYGNWMLIDHSGGIMTGYAHNSTLLVTVGDTVSVGQVITTRGSTGASTTAT' A
#
# COMPACT_ATOMS: atom_id res chain seq x y z
N MET A 1 -14.34 7.84 4.72
CA MET A 1 -13.14 8.44 4.08
C MET A 1 -11.96 7.56 4.43
N GLY A 2 -11.41 6.81 3.47
CA GLY A 2 -10.26 5.94 3.74
C GLY A 2 -9.02 6.75 4.12
N THR A 3 -8.19 6.24 5.04
CA THR A 3 -6.95 6.93 5.44
C THR A 3 -5.92 6.77 4.33
N PRO A 4 -5.39 7.84 3.73
CA PRO A 4 -4.34 7.72 2.72
C PRO A 4 -3.08 7.15 3.36
N ILE A 5 -2.54 6.08 2.77
CA ILE A 5 -1.24 5.52 3.13
C ILE A 5 -0.22 6.07 2.14
N ARG A 6 0.87 6.60 2.70
CA ARG A 6 1.95 7.25 1.95
C ARG A 6 3.19 6.38 1.92
N ALA A 7 3.95 6.47 0.83
CA ALA A 7 5.24 5.82 0.71
C ALA A 7 6.22 6.37 1.75
N ALA A 8 6.81 5.47 2.54
CA ALA A 8 7.83 5.81 3.54
C ALA A 8 9.09 6.43 2.91
N SER A 9 9.42 6.03 1.69
CA SER A 9 10.54 6.58 0.91
C SER A 9 10.24 6.50 -0.59
N GLY A 10 11.02 7.19 -1.40
CA GLY A 10 10.96 7.09 -2.86
C GLY A 10 11.48 5.74 -3.35
N GLY A 11 10.88 5.19 -4.40
CA GLY A 11 11.23 3.85 -4.88
C GLY A 11 10.37 3.38 -6.05
N THR A 12 10.52 2.12 -6.42
CA THR A 12 9.77 1.49 -7.51
C THR A 12 8.88 0.39 -6.98
N VAL A 13 7.63 0.38 -7.42
CA VAL A 13 6.66 -0.66 -7.06
C VAL A 13 7.08 -1.97 -7.72
N LYS A 14 7.43 -2.97 -6.91
CA LYS A 14 7.79 -4.33 -7.36
C LYS A 14 6.58 -5.25 -7.41
N GLU A 15 5.65 -5.08 -6.48
CA GLU A 15 4.41 -5.87 -6.40
C GLU A 15 3.24 -4.95 -6.07
N SER A 16 2.09 -5.19 -6.68
CA SER A 16 0.86 -4.46 -6.42
C SER A 16 -0.33 -5.31 -6.86
N SER A 17 -0.72 -6.26 -6.01
CA SER A 17 -1.74 -7.25 -6.31
C SER A 17 -2.44 -7.73 -5.03
N TYR A 18 -3.61 -8.36 -5.20
CA TYR A 18 -4.28 -9.04 -4.10
C TYR A 18 -3.58 -10.37 -3.78
N HIS A 19 -3.06 -10.52 -2.56
CA HIS A 19 -2.41 -11.73 -2.06
C HIS A 19 -3.24 -12.37 -0.96
N GLY A 20 -4.25 -13.16 -1.32
CA GLY A 20 -4.96 -14.06 -0.41
C GLY A 20 -5.25 -13.46 0.97
N THR A 21 -4.59 -13.99 2.01
CA THR A 21 -4.72 -13.56 3.42
C THR A 21 -4.10 -12.20 3.73
N TYR A 22 -3.12 -11.73 2.95
CA TYR A 22 -2.53 -10.39 3.07
C TYR A 22 -3.45 -9.30 2.51
N GLY A 23 -4.49 -9.66 1.75
CA GLY A 23 -5.36 -8.70 1.09
C GLY A 23 -4.61 -7.96 -0.03
N ASN A 24 -4.91 -6.68 -0.22
CA ASN A 24 -4.17 -5.89 -1.21
C ASN A 24 -2.75 -5.63 -0.72
N TRP A 25 -1.80 -6.29 -1.36
CA TRP A 25 -0.39 -6.25 -1.04
C TRP A 25 0.36 -5.37 -2.02
N MET A 26 1.29 -4.57 -1.49
CA MET A 26 2.17 -3.73 -2.28
C MET A 26 3.60 -3.81 -1.74
N LEU A 27 4.57 -3.98 -2.62
CA LEU A 27 5.99 -3.97 -2.28
C LEU A 27 6.67 -2.85 -3.05
N ILE A 28 7.33 -1.94 -2.32
CA ILE A 28 8.14 -0.88 -2.91
C ILE A 28 9.60 -1.16 -2.61
N ASP A 29 10.41 -1.21 -3.66
CA ASP A 29 11.87 -1.30 -3.57
C ASP A 29 12.45 0.11 -3.54
N HIS A 30 13.23 0.40 -2.50
CA HIS A 30 13.97 1.63 -2.33
C HIS A 30 15.44 1.39 -2.67
N SER A 31 16.15 2.47 -3.00
CA SER A 31 17.60 2.40 -3.22
C SER A 31 18.34 1.85 -2.00
N GLY A 32 19.30 0.95 -2.22
CA GLY A 32 20.14 0.39 -1.16
C GLY A 32 19.66 -0.94 -0.60
N GLY A 33 18.76 -1.65 -1.30
CA GLY A 33 18.29 -2.99 -0.90
C GLY A 33 17.25 -2.96 0.22
N ILE A 34 16.68 -1.80 0.50
CA ILE A 34 15.60 -1.63 1.48
C ILE A 34 14.28 -1.75 0.74
N MET A 35 13.40 -2.65 1.17
CA MET A 35 12.06 -2.80 0.60
C MET A 35 11.01 -2.58 1.68
N THR A 36 9.92 -1.89 1.33
CA THR A 36 8.78 -1.67 2.22
C THR A 36 7.56 -2.38 1.68
N GLY A 37 7.03 -3.32 2.46
CA GLY A 37 5.78 -4.03 2.18
C GLY A 37 4.60 -3.38 2.88
N TYR A 38 3.49 -3.22 2.16
CA TYR A 38 2.21 -2.71 2.66
C TYR A 38 1.16 -3.80 2.45
N ALA A 39 0.67 -4.37 3.54
CA ALA A 39 -0.39 -5.39 3.54
C ALA A 39 -1.71 -4.80 4.04
N HIS A 40 -2.79 -5.57 3.87
CA HIS A 40 -4.13 -5.27 4.39
C HIS A 40 -4.67 -3.92 3.92
N ASN A 41 -4.28 -3.50 2.71
CA ASN A 41 -4.78 -2.27 2.14
C ASN A 41 -6.19 -2.49 1.54
N SER A 42 -6.95 -1.41 1.37
CA SER A 42 -8.28 -1.51 0.74
C SER A 42 -8.25 -1.26 -0.76
N THR A 43 -7.36 -0.40 -1.24
CA THR A 43 -7.27 -0.07 -2.67
C THR A 43 -5.85 0.34 -3.01
N LEU A 44 -5.24 -0.32 -3.99
CA LEU A 44 -3.93 0.06 -4.51
C LEU A 44 -4.11 1.16 -5.56
N LEU A 45 -3.36 2.26 -5.43
CA LEU A 45 -3.46 3.42 -6.33
C LEU A 45 -2.31 3.50 -7.34
N VAL A 46 -1.29 2.67 -7.15
CA VAL A 46 -0.12 2.54 -8.03
C VAL A 46 0.02 1.07 -8.43
N THR A 47 0.72 0.83 -9.52
CA THR A 47 0.87 -0.49 -10.15
C THR A 47 2.35 -0.89 -10.25
N VAL A 48 2.61 -2.17 -10.54
CA VAL A 48 3.98 -2.66 -10.68
C VAL A 48 4.72 -1.90 -11.78
N GLY A 49 5.92 -1.43 -11.47
CA GLY A 49 6.75 -0.61 -12.35
C GLY A 49 6.63 0.89 -12.11
N ASP A 50 5.61 1.35 -11.38
CA ASP A 50 5.46 2.77 -11.06
C ASP A 50 6.56 3.24 -10.11
N THR A 51 7.07 4.45 -10.37
CA THR A 51 7.99 5.13 -9.45
C THR A 51 7.19 6.01 -8.50
N VAL A 52 7.46 5.89 -7.21
CA VAL A 52 6.79 6.68 -6.16
C VAL A 52 7.81 7.59 -5.47
N SER A 53 7.37 8.77 -5.09
CA SER A 53 8.15 9.70 -4.27
C SER A 53 7.86 9.52 -2.78
N VAL A 54 8.79 9.94 -1.91
CA VAL A 54 8.55 9.99 -0.47
C VAL A 54 7.30 10.80 -0.16
N GLY A 55 6.41 10.26 0.69
CA GLY A 55 5.16 10.91 1.06
C GLY A 55 4.05 10.85 0.00
N GLN A 56 4.30 10.27 -1.19
CA GLN A 56 3.27 10.06 -2.21
C GLN A 56 2.22 9.07 -1.71
N VAL A 57 0.94 9.33 -1.97
CA VAL A 57 -0.14 8.40 -1.62
C VAL A 57 -0.10 7.23 -2.59
N ILE A 58 0.08 6.02 -2.05
CA ILE A 58 0.27 4.77 -2.82
C ILE A 58 -0.91 3.81 -2.68
N THR A 59 -1.63 3.93 -1.57
CA THR A 59 -2.79 3.10 -1.29
C THR A 59 -3.68 3.81 -0.27
N THR A 60 -4.93 3.38 -0.15
CA THR A 60 -5.83 3.82 0.91
C THR A 60 -6.10 2.68 1.87
N ARG A 61 -5.96 2.96 3.16
CA ARG A 61 -6.54 2.16 4.22
C ARG A 61 -8.05 2.36 4.18
N GLY A 62 -8.79 1.33 3.82
CA GLY A 62 -10.25 1.36 3.82
C GLY A 62 -10.80 0.54 4.98
N SER A 63 -12.01 0.90 5.38
CA SER A 63 -12.84 0.21 6.37
C SER A 63 -13.69 -0.89 5.71
N THR A 64 -13.13 -1.68 4.79
CA THR A 64 -13.85 -2.77 4.11
C THR A 64 -13.89 -4.08 4.91
N GLY A 65 -13.38 -4.07 6.15
CA GLY A 65 -13.61 -5.14 7.12
C GLY A 65 -13.78 -4.55 8.52
N ALA A 66 -15.01 -4.61 9.04
CA ALA A 66 -15.41 -4.33 10.41
C ALA A 66 -14.70 -3.14 11.09
N SER A 67 -15.12 -1.91 10.77
CA SER A 67 -15.17 -0.91 11.84
C SER A 67 -16.34 -1.33 12.73
N THR A 68 -16.02 -1.92 13.88
CA THR A 68 -16.92 -2.09 15.01
C THR A 68 -17.43 -0.71 15.44
N THR A 69 -18.43 -0.19 14.74
CA THR A 69 -19.43 0.60 15.45
C THR A 69 -20.29 -0.43 16.15
N ALA A 70 -19.95 -0.73 17.41
CA ALA A 70 -20.95 -1.25 18.34
C ALA A 70 -22.07 -0.20 18.35
N THR A 71 -23.19 -0.53 17.73
CA THR A 71 -24.48 0.15 17.94
C THR A 71 -25.29 -0.74 18.85
#